data_AF-A0A838CUQ9-F1
#
_entry.id   AF-A0A838CUQ9-F1
#
_cell.length_a   1.000
_cell.length_b   1.000
_cell.length_c   1.000
_cell.angle_alpha   90.00
_cell.angle_beta   90.00
_cell.angle_gamma   90.00
#
_symmetry.space_group_name_H-M   'P 1'
#
loop_
_entity.id
_entity.type
_entity.pdbx_description
1 polymer ?
#
loop_
_entity_poly.entity_id
_entity_poly.type
_entity_poly.pdbx_seq_one_letter_code
_entity_poly.pdbx_strand_id
1 'polypeptide(L)'
;MNKTSTLYNVCPVCHGSGKYEEYDDSKANMIVDHYERLNYAEGKAAWEMAYEETKFEKECGSCSGNGSVLNEEGQRMYQELKKFA
;
A
#
# COMPACT_ATOMS: atom_id res chain seq x y z
N MET A 1 3.82 -29.00 -13.40
CA MET A 1 3.42 -27.63 -13.02
C MET A 1 3.15 -27.63 -11.52
N ASN A 2 4.10 -27.13 -10.72
CA ASN A 2 3.96 -27.05 -9.26
C ASN A 2 2.86 -26.04 -8.92
N LYS A 3 1.81 -26.48 -8.21
CA LYS A 3 0.71 -25.63 -7.75
C LYS A 3 1.24 -24.62 -6.73
N THR A 4 1.51 -23.40 -7.18
CA THR A 4 1.83 -22.27 -6.33
C THR A 4 0.60 -21.98 -5.44
N SER A 5 0.74 -22.19 -4.14
CA SER A 5 -0.20 -21.85 -3.05
C SER A 5 -1.64 -22.37 -3.15
N THR A 6 -1.93 -23.53 -2.53
CA THR A 6 -3.32 -23.98 -2.28
C THR A 6 -3.98 -23.35 -1.06
N LEU A 7 -3.23 -22.61 -0.21
CA LEU A 7 -3.72 -22.11 1.09
C LEU A 7 -3.91 -20.59 1.15
N TYR A 8 -3.46 -19.86 0.14
CA TYR A 8 -3.54 -18.40 0.10
C TYR A 8 -4.20 -17.91 -1.19
N ASN A 9 -5.00 -16.87 -1.05
CA ASN A 9 -5.52 -16.06 -2.14
C ASN A 9 -4.74 -14.75 -2.23
N VAL A 10 -4.71 -14.15 -3.42
CA VAL A 10 -4.29 -12.77 -3.59
C VAL A 10 -5.21 -11.87 -2.75
N CYS A 11 -4.63 -10.92 -2.01
CA CYS A 11 -5.41 -9.99 -1.22
C CYS A 11 -6.32 -9.17 -2.15
N PRO A 12 -7.66 -9.17 -1.96
CA PRO A 12 -8.57 -8.48 -2.87
C PRO A 12 -8.52 -6.96 -2.73
N VAL A 13 -7.93 -6.45 -1.64
CA VAL A 13 -7.87 -5.00 -1.37
C VAL A 13 -6.65 -4.38 -2.03
N CYS A 14 -5.46 -4.99 -1.88
CA CYS A 14 -4.22 -4.50 -2.48
C CYS A 14 -3.84 -5.22 -3.78
N HIS A 15 -4.67 -6.15 -4.25
CA HIS A 15 -4.45 -6.93 -5.47
C HIS A 15 -3.06 -7.58 -5.57
N GLY A 16 -2.47 -7.96 -4.43
CA GLY A 16 -1.16 -8.61 -4.39
C GLY A 16 0.02 -7.71 -4.07
N SER A 17 -0.14 -6.38 -4.09
CA SER A 17 0.99 -5.47 -3.84
C SER A 17 1.47 -5.50 -2.38
N GLY A 18 0.57 -5.81 -1.44
CA GLY A 18 0.83 -5.69 0.00
C GLY A 18 0.82 -4.26 0.53
N LYS A 19 0.73 -3.25 -0.33
CA LYS A 19 0.89 -1.83 0.01
C LYS A 19 0.13 -0.90 -0.93
N TYR A 20 -0.11 0.32 -0.48
CA TYR A 20 -0.67 1.41 -1.27
C TYR A 20 0.27 2.61 -1.26
N GLU A 21 0.24 3.38 -2.34
CA GLU A 21 0.83 4.72 -2.35
C GLU A 21 -0.24 5.69 -1.83
N GLU A 22 0.08 6.43 -0.78
CA GLU A 22 -0.69 7.57 -0.28
C GLU A 22 0.22 8.80 -0.28
N TYR A 23 -0.34 9.99 -0.12
CA TYR A 23 0.42 11.23 0.04
C TYR A 23 -0.25 12.13 1.09
N ASP A 24 0.52 13.01 1.71
CA ASP A 24 0.04 13.93 2.74
C ASP A 24 -0.49 15.22 2.10
N ASP A 25 -1.81 15.32 1.93
CA ASP A 25 -2.50 16.48 1.36
C ASP A 25 -2.12 17.80 2.04
N SER A 26 -1.97 17.81 3.37
CA SER A 26 -1.68 19.05 4.09
C SER A 26 -0.26 19.53 3.79
N LYS A 27 0.72 18.61 3.77
CA LYS A 27 2.10 18.96 3.40
C LYS A 27 2.21 19.31 1.92
N ALA A 28 1.53 18.56 1.05
CA ALA A 28 1.59 18.79 -0.38
C ALA A 28 1.09 20.19 -0.73
N ASN A 29 -0.04 20.62 -0.16
CA ASN A 29 -0.56 21.98 -0.36
C ASN A 29 0.43 23.07 0.10
N MET A 30 1.12 22.87 1.23
CA MET A 30 2.14 23.82 1.69
C MET A 30 3.34 23.88 0.74
N ILE A 31 3.75 22.74 0.18
CA ILE A 31 4.88 22.63 -0.75
C ILE A 31 4.52 23.21 -2.12
N VAL A 32 3.30 23.00 -2.62
CA VAL A 32 2.81 23.64 -3.85
C VAL A 32 2.87 25.16 -3.74
N ASP A 33 2.33 25.73 -2.68
CA ASP A 33 2.36 27.20 -2.46
C ASP A 33 3.80 27.72 -2.38
N HIS A 34 4.73 26.95 -1.80
CA HIS A 34 6.14 27.28 -1.80
C HIS A 34 6.76 27.26 -3.21
N TYR A 35 6.48 26.22 -3.99
CA TYR A 35 7.03 26.05 -5.34
C TYR A 35 6.52 27.09 -6.33
N GLU A 36 5.24 27.44 -6.25
CA GLU A 36 4.64 28.49 -7.08
C GLU A 36 5.25 29.86 -6.78
N ARG A 37 5.63 30.13 -5.52
CA ARG A 37 6.21 31.42 -5.11
C ARG A 37 7.70 31.56 -5.39
N LEU A 38 8.48 30.49 -5.29
CA LEU A 38 9.95 30.56 -5.33
C LEU A 38 10.60 30.02 -6.60
N ASN A 39 10.02 28.98 -7.21
CA ASN A 39 10.67 28.24 -8.30
C ASN A 39 10.04 28.52 -9.68
N TYR A 40 9.03 29.39 -9.77
CA TYR A 40 8.25 29.65 -10.99
C TYR A 40 7.67 28.37 -11.62
N ALA A 41 7.58 27.27 -10.85
CA ALA A 41 6.88 26.08 -11.28
C ALA A 41 5.39 26.34 -11.07
N GLU A 42 4.62 26.41 -12.15
CA GLU A 42 3.20 26.77 -12.08
C GLU A 42 2.31 25.53 -12.13
N GLY A 43 1.26 25.52 -11.31
CA GLY A 43 0.16 24.57 -11.39
C GLY A 43 0.58 23.11 -11.32
N LYS A 44 0.44 22.38 -12.44
CA LYS A 44 0.63 20.92 -12.50
C LYS A 44 2.05 20.49 -12.11
N ALA A 45 3.07 21.27 -12.48
CA ALA A 45 4.46 20.93 -12.17
C ALA A 45 4.77 21.08 -10.67
N ALA A 46 4.27 22.14 -10.03
CA ALA A 46 4.40 22.33 -8.58
C ALA A 46 3.68 21.20 -7.82
N TRP A 47 2.50 20.79 -8.30
CA TRP A 47 1.77 19.66 -7.72
C TRP A 47 2.52 18.34 -7.87
N GLU A 48 3.05 18.02 -9.06
CA GLU A 48 3.82 16.79 -9.26
C GLU A 48 5.03 16.72 -8.33
N MET A 49 5.76 17.83 -8.14
CA MET A 49 6.86 17.88 -7.18
C MET A 49 6.39 17.70 -5.74
N ALA A 50 5.32 18.38 -5.33
CA ALA A 50 4.77 18.26 -3.99
C ALA A 50 4.24 16.84 -3.70
N TYR A 51 3.62 16.19 -4.68
CA TYR A 51 3.18 14.80 -4.58
C TYR A 51 4.38 13.87 -4.38
N GLU A 52 5.40 13.98 -5.22
CA GLU A 52 6.59 13.14 -5.15
C GLU A 52 7.34 13.29 -3.82
N GLU A 53 7.34 14.48 -3.23
CA GLU A 53 7.96 14.72 -1.92
C GLU A 53 7.14 14.22 -0.74
N THR A 54 5.82 14.12 -0.90
CA THR A 54 4.91 13.79 0.20
C THR A 54 4.30 12.41 0.09
N LYS A 55 4.53 11.70 -1.02
CA LYS A 55 4.08 10.33 -1.18
C LYS A 55 4.85 9.39 -0.27
N PHE A 56 4.15 8.40 0.23
CA PHE A 56 4.69 7.34 1.06
C PHE A 56 3.97 6.03 0.79
N GLU A 57 4.66 4.93 1.04
CA GLU A 57 4.05 3.61 1.00
C GLU A 57 3.41 3.29 2.34
N LYS A 58 2.16 2.86 2.28
CA LYS A 58 1.41 2.40 3.45
C LYS A 58 1.10 0.92 3.31
N GLU A 59 1.35 0.19 4.39
CA GLU A 59 1.08 -1.23 4.43
C GLU A 59 -0.43 -1.51 4.31
N CYS A 60 -0.78 -2.52 3.50
CA CYS A 60 -2.15 -3.01 3.44
C CYS A 60 -2.51 -3.73 4.75
N GLY A 61 -3.32 -3.07 5.58
CA GLY A 61 -3.77 -3.64 6.86
C GLY A 61 -4.56 -4.95 6.72
N SER A 62 -5.24 -5.18 5.59
CA SER A 62 -6.02 -6.41 5.37
C SER A 62 -5.16 -7.66 5.18
N CYS A 63 -3.93 -7.53 4.68
CA CYS A 63 -2.99 -8.64 4.50
C CYS A 63 -1.70 -8.48 5.31
N SER A 64 -1.61 -7.44 6.15
CA SER A 64 -0.42 -7.06 6.92
C SER A 64 0.85 -7.07 6.05
N GLY A 65 0.80 -6.40 4.90
CA GLY A 65 1.95 -6.27 4.00
C GLY A 65 2.24 -7.46 3.10
N ASN A 66 1.63 -8.63 3.32
CA ASN A 66 2.00 -9.87 2.62
C ASN A 66 1.48 -9.98 1.17
N GLY A 67 0.55 -9.11 0.76
CA GLY A 67 -0.11 -9.19 -0.55
C GLY A 67 -1.05 -10.39 -0.72
N SER A 68 -1.12 -11.29 0.27
CA SER A 68 -1.93 -12.49 0.23
C SER A 68 -2.63 -12.72 1.57
N VAL A 69 -3.76 -13.43 1.52
CA VAL A 69 -4.56 -13.79 2.69
C VAL A 69 -4.85 -15.28 2.66
N LEU A 70 -4.92 -15.91 3.84
CA LEU A 70 -5.30 -17.32 3.94
C LEU A 70 -6.70 -17.53 3.35
N ASN A 71 -6.84 -18.54 2.50
CA ASN A 71 -8.15 -19.02 2.07
C ASN A 71 -8.78 -19.92 3.15
N GLU A 72 -9.98 -20.43 2.92
CA GLU A 72 -10.72 -21.25 3.91
C GLU A 72 -9.94 -22.50 4.35
N GLU A 73 -9.19 -23.14 3.46
CA GLU A 73 -8.34 -24.28 3.81
C GLU A 73 -7.15 -23.84 4.66
N GLY A 74 -6.46 -22.78 4.26
CA GLY A 74 -5.35 -22.19 5.00
C GLY A 74 -5.75 -21.72 6.40
N GLN A 75 -6.93 -21.10 6.54
CA GLN A 75 -7.45 -20.67 7.83
C GLN A 75 -7.72 -21.85 8.76
N ARG A 76 -8.34 -22.92 8.25
CA ARG A 76 -8.58 -24.15 9.02
C ARG A 76 -7.27 -24.78 9.50
N MET A 77 -6.30 -24.93 8.61
CA MET A 77 -4.98 -25.49 8.97
C MET A 77 -4.27 -24.63 10.02
N TYR A 78 -4.29 -23.31 9.85
CA TYR A 78 -3.67 -22.39 10.81
C TYR A 78 -4.30 -22.48 12.21
N GLN A 79 -5.63 -22.61 12.28
CA GLN A 79 -6.35 -22.81 13.54
C GLN A 79 -6.01 -24.15 14.20
N GLU A 80 -5.89 -25.24 13.44
CA GLU A 80 -5.46 -26.54 13.98
C GLU A 80 -4.03 -26.48 14.53
N LEU A 81 -3.10 -25.86 13.80
CA LEU A 81 -1.71 -25.71 14.24
C LEU A 81 -1.60 -24.90 15.53
N LYS A 82 -2.41 -23.83 15.68
CA LYS A 82 -2.44 -23.00 16.88
C LYS A 82 -2.84 -23.76 18.15
N LYS A 83 -3.51 -24.91 18.05
CA LYS A 83 -3.88 -25.72 19.22
C LYS A 83 -2.70 -26.42 19.89
N PHE A 84 -1.56 -26.51 19.18
CA PHE A 84 -0.35 -27.18 19.65
C PHE A 84 0.81 -26.20 19.95
N ALA A 85 0.54 -24.88 19.86
CA ALA A 85 1.52 -23.81 20.06
C ALA A 85 1.43 -23.19 21.47
#